data_AF-A0A8H7FHQ2-F1
#
_entry.id   AF-A0A8H7FHQ2-F1
#
_cell.length_a   1.000
_cell.length_b   1.000
_cell.length_c   1.000
_cell.angle_alpha   90.00
_cell.angle_beta   90.00
_cell.angle_gamma   90.00
#
_symmetry.space_group_name_H-M   'P 1'
#
loop_
_entity.id
_entity.type
_entity.pdbx_description
1 polymer ?
#
loop_
_entity_poly.entity_id
_entity_poly.type
_entity_poly.pdbx_seq_one_letter_code
_entity_poly.pdbx_strand_id
1 'polypeptide(L)'
;MTRSVTLPAADHFPVPTGAVEELTEPEDDAALSQSYQAQTVISNQYVVYSSTFQVPTFYFTVHDLHGSPLSLGDILKTSLFRYFALEDTSVTSFAVSRSSSSFPLLSQGDHPTLGTPCWYLHPCETPAAVRELMAEIEAGVNPEEWTEEQLLRILDIWFMVLGSAVDIRSL
;
A
#
# COMPACT_ATOMS: atom_id res chain seq x y z
N MET A 1 3.95 8.02 10.83
CA MET A 1 5.21 8.32 10.12
C MET A 1 4.88 8.97 8.78
N THR A 2 5.64 9.98 8.36
CA THR A 2 5.53 10.58 7.02
C THR A 2 6.70 10.11 6.16
N ARG A 3 6.43 9.66 4.93
CA ARG A 3 7.42 9.05 4.02
C ARG A 3 7.22 9.56 2.58
N SER A 4 8.32 9.79 1.88
CA SER A 4 8.30 10.00 0.42
C SER A 4 8.19 8.67 -0.31
N VAL A 5 7.25 8.57 -1.24
CA VAL A 5 6.97 7.39 -2.07
C VAL A 5 7.07 7.79 -3.53
N THR A 6 7.50 6.88 -4.39
CA THR A 6 7.65 7.14 -5.83
C THR A 6 6.37 6.72 -6.57
N LEU A 7 5.82 7.61 -7.40
CA LEU A 7 4.81 7.31 -8.40
C LEU A 7 5.51 7.22 -9.78
N PRO A 8 5.45 6.08 -10.48
CA PRO A 8 6.06 5.96 -11.80
C PRO A 8 5.38 6.87 -12.83
N ALA A 9 6.12 7.27 -13.86
CA ALA A 9 5.53 7.96 -15.02
C ALA A 9 4.55 7.02 -15.75
N ALA A 10 3.48 7.56 -16.33
CA ALA A 10 2.49 6.78 -17.08
C ALA A 10 3.13 6.02 -18.26
N ASP A 11 2.73 4.75 -18.44
CA ASP A 11 3.42 3.68 -19.20
C ASP A 11 4.03 4.05 -20.56
N HIS A 12 5.32 3.73 -20.73
CA HIS A 12 5.96 3.45 -22.02
C HIS A 12 5.85 1.94 -22.29
N PHE A 13 4.95 1.53 -23.20
CA PHE A 13 5.04 0.22 -23.84
C PHE A 13 6.22 0.24 -24.84
N PRO A 14 7.13 -0.74 -24.84
CA PRO A 14 8.20 -0.78 -25.84
C PRO A 14 7.61 -1.08 -27.22
N VAL A 15 7.58 -0.06 -28.08
CA VAL A 15 7.25 -0.22 -29.50
C VAL A 15 8.44 -0.90 -30.18
N PRO A 16 8.24 -2.01 -30.95
CA PRO A 16 9.33 -2.62 -31.69
C PRO A 16 9.82 -1.66 -32.77
N THR A 17 11.11 -1.34 -32.71
CA THR A 17 11.79 -0.43 -33.64
C THR A 17 11.92 -1.10 -35.01
N GLY A 18 10.99 -0.81 -35.92
CA GLY A 18 11.09 -1.07 -37.35
C GLY A 18 11.30 0.25 -38.09
N ALA A 19 12.49 0.42 -38.67
CA ALA A 19 12.98 1.65 -39.27
C ALA A 19 12.21 2.09 -40.53
N VAL A 20 11.94 3.39 -40.65
CA VAL A 20 11.97 4.16 -41.90
C VAL A 20 12.34 5.61 -41.58
N GLU A 21 13.44 6.08 -42.18
CA GLU A 21 13.88 7.49 -42.17
C GLU A 21 13.09 8.27 -43.22
N GLU A 22 12.53 9.42 -42.87
CA GLU A 22 12.19 10.49 -43.81
C GLU A 22 12.31 11.86 -43.14
N LEU A 23 13.02 12.77 -43.79
CA LEU A 23 13.46 14.10 -43.33
C LEU A 23 12.35 15.16 -43.46
N THR A 24 12.12 16.00 -42.44
CA THR A 24 11.64 17.41 -42.64
C THR A 24 11.81 18.30 -41.40
N GLU A 25 12.34 19.51 -41.67
CA GLU A 25 12.45 20.85 -41.03
C GLU A 25 12.15 21.14 -39.53
N PRO A 26 12.79 22.18 -38.93
CA PRO A 26 12.66 22.50 -37.51
C PRO A 26 11.41 23.34 -37.24
N GLU A 27 10.39 22.73 -36.63
CA GLU A 27 9.28 23.45 -36.00
C GLU A 27 9.69 23.93 -34.60
N ASP A 28 9.38 25.20 -34.30
CA ASP A 28 9.48 25.85 -32.99
C ASP A 28 8.42 25.23 -32.06
N ASP A 29 8.77 24.10 -31.45
CA ASP A 29 7.91 23.38 -30.51
C ASP A 29 8.26 23.79 -29.08
N ALA A 30 7.61 24.87 -28.61
CA ALA A 30 7.49 25.19 -27.19
C ALA A 30 6.56 24.18 -26.46
N ALA A 31 6.73 22.89 -26.74
CA ALA A 31 6.09 21.83 -25.98
C ALA A 31 6.75 21.76 -24.60
N LEU A 32 5.93 22.00 -23.58
CA LEU A 32 6.21 21.58 -22.21
C LEU A 32 6.76 20.16 -22.26
N SER A 33 8.07 20.00 -22.06
CA SER A 33 8.68 18.71 -21.80
C SER A 33 8.10 18.24 -20.47
N GLN A 34 6.92 17.61 -20.52
CA GLN A 34 6.34 16.93 -19.39
C GLN A 34 7.28 15.77 -19.12
N SER A 35 8.26 16.06 -18.27
CA SER A 35 9.34 15.15 -17.94
C SER A 35 8.68 13.85 -17.52
N TYR A 36 8.92 12.78 -18.30
CA TYR A 36 8.51 11.40 -18.04
C TYR A 36 9.24 10.83 -16.81
N GLN A 37 9.36 11.62 -15.76
CA GLN A 37 10.09 11.30 -14.55
C GLN A 37 9.11 10.82 -13.50
N ALA A 38 9.56 9.82 -12.74
CA ALA A 38 8.83 9.36 -11.58
C ALA A 38 8.63 10.53 -10.61
N GLN A 39 7.39 10.70 -10.15
CA GLN A 39 7.01 11.78 -9.26
C GLN A 39 7.18 11.34 -7.79
N THR A 40 7.72 12.24 -6.96
CA THR A 40 7.73 12.04 -5.51
C THR A 40 6.39 12.47 -4.92
N VAL A 41 5.77 11.59 -4.15
CA VAL A 41 4.52 11.84 -3.41
C VAL A 41 4.72 11.60 -1.92
N ILE A 42 3.84 12.15 -1.08
CA ILE A 42 3.93 12.10 0.38
C ILE A 42 2.91 11.10 0.92
N SER A 43 3.38 10.07 1.62
CA SER A 43 2.57 9.10 2.35
C SER A 43 2.64 9.36 3.85
N ASN A 44 1.50 9.60 4.49
CA ASN A 44 1.41 9.56 5.96
C ASN A 44 0.83 8.21 6.38
N GLN A 45 1.49 7.54 7.32
CA GLN A 45 1.23 6.16 7.71
C GLN A 45 1.02 6.06 9.21
N TYR A 46 0.07 5.22 9.62
CA TYR A 46 -0.38 5.08 10.99
C TYR A 46 -0.63 3.61 11.31
N VAL A 47 -0.33 3.23 12.54
CA VAL A 47 -0.70 1.93 13.10
C VAL A 47 -1.71 2.21 14.21
N VAL A 48 -2.92 1.71 14.05
CA VAL A 48 -4.03 1.92 14.99
C VAL A 48 -4.57 0.57 15.41
N TYR A 49 -4.76 0.36 16.71
CA TYR A 49 -5.35 -0.87 17.20
C TYR A 49 -6.84 -0.96 16.84
N SER A 50 -7.24 -2.04 16.16
CA SER A 50 -8.65 -2.35 15.93
C SER A 50 -9.22 -3.11 17.12
N SER A 51 -10.17 -2.50 17.84
CA SER A 51 -10.87 -3.17 18.95
C SER A 51 -11.73 -4.35 18.47
N THR A 52 -12.29 -4.27 17.26
CA THR A 52 -13.14 -5.31 16.67
C THR A 52 -12.34 -6.57 16.32
N PHE A 53 -11.15 -6.42 15.74
CA PHE A 53 -10.33 -7.54 15.27
C PHE A 53 -9.18 -7.88 16.22
N GLN A 54 -8.97 -7.07 17.26
CA GLN A 54 -7.92 -7.23 18.27
C GLN A 54 -6.51 -7.36 17.70
N VAL A 55 -6.24 -6.60 16.63
CA VAL A 55 -4.93 -6.53 15.96
C VAL A 55 -4.59 -5.09 15.60
N PRO A 56 -3.30 -4.75 15.42
CA PRO A 56 -2.94 -3.50 14.80
C PRO A 56 -3.46 -3.43 13.35
N THR A 57 -3.83 -2.24 12.91
CA THR A 57 -4.36 -1.96 11.57
C THR A 57 -3.56 -0.83 10.95
N PHE A 58 -3.15 -1.02 9.70
CA PHE A 58 -2.38 -0.05 8.95
C PHE A 58 -3.30 0.93 8.22
N TYR A 59 -3.20 2.22 8.57
CA TYR A 59 -3.88 3.33 7.92
C TYR A 59 -2.86 4.20 7.19
N PHE A 60 -3.26 4.81 6.09
CA PHE A 60 -2.41 5.76 5.40
C PHE A 60 -3.19 6.77 4.56
N THR A 61 -2.52 7.86 4.21
CA THR A 61 -2.91 8.80 3.16
C THR A 61 -1.76 8.98 2.19
N VAL A 62 -2.08 9.35 0.94
CA VAL A 62 -1.08 9.67 -0.08
C VAL A 62 -1.49 10.96 -0.77
N HIS A 63 -0.58 11.91 -0.84
CA HIS A 63 -0.80 13.23 -1.42
C HIS A 63 0.34 13.63 -2.35
N ASP A 64 0.05 14.49 -3.31
CA ASP A 64 1.09 15.16 -4.08
C ASP A 64 1.87 16.16 -3.19
N LEU A 65 2.88 16.82 -3.77
CA LEU A 65 3.70 17.82 -3.06
C LEU A 65 2.92 19.09 -2.69
N HIS A 66 1.71 19.26 -3.21
CA HIS A 66 0.81 20.38 -2.91
C HIS A 66 -0.26 20.01 -1.87
N GLY A 67 -0.28 18.75 -1.40
CA GLY A 67 -1.22 18.26 -0.40
C GLY A 67 -2.54 17.72 -1.00
N SER A 68 -2.68 17.65 -2.32
CA SER A 68 -3.87 17.06 -2.95
C SER A 68 -3.85 15.54 -2.82
N PRO A 69 -4.95 14.88 -2.40
CA PRO A 69 -4.99 13.44 -2.28
C PRO A 69 -4.92 12.75 -3.65
N LEU A 70 -4.17 11.65 -3.73
CA LEU A 70 -4.09 10.84 -4.96
C LEU A 70 -5.35 9.98 -5.16
N SER A 71 -5.65 9.68 -6.43
CA SER A 71 -6.65 8.68 -6.78
C SER A 71 -6.19 7.28 -6.34
N LEU A 72 -7.13 6.36 -6.10
CA LEU A 72 -6.74 4.99 -5.74
C LEU A 72 -5.90 4.33 -6.85
N GLY A 73 -6.24 4.56 -8.12
CA GLY A 73 -5.48 4.03 -9.25
C GLY A 73 -4.02 4.49 -9.25
N ASP A 74 -3.76 5.74 -8.87
CA ASP A 74 -2.38 6.25 -8.77
C ASP A 74 -1.68 5.75 -7.50
N ILE A 75 -2.40 5.66 -6.38
CA ILE A 75 -1.89 5.06 -5.12
C ILE A 75 -1.34 3.65 -5.37
N LEU A 76 -2.07 2.81 -6.10
CA LEU A 76 -1.67 1.43 -6.38
C LEU A 76 -0.45 1.32 -7.31
N LYS A 77 -0.14 2.36 -8.08
CA LYS A 77 1.09 2.43 -8.89
C LYS A 77 2.30 2.87 -8.07
N THR A 78 2.11 3.44 -6.89
CA THR A 78 3.22 3.93 -6.08
C THR A 78 4.09 2.78 -5.55
N SER A 79 5.32 3.09 -5.19
CA SER A 79 6.24 2.17 -4.52
C SER A 79 5.85 1.83 -3.08
N LEU A 80 4.65 2.21 -2.62
CA LEU A 80 4.14 1.84 -1.29
C LEU A 80 3.73 0.37 -1.23
N PHE A 81 3.21 -0.18 -2.33
CA PHE A 81 2.72 -1.55 -2.40
C PHE A 81 3.71 -2.44 -3.12
N ARG A 82 3.76 -3.70 -2.70
CA ARG A 82 4.46 -4.74 -3.45
C ARG A 82 3.62 -5.16 -4.65
N TYR A 83 4.25 -5.25 -5.81
CA TYR A 83 3.57 -5.59 -7.06
C TYR A 83 2.71 -6.87 -6.95
N PHE A 84 3.27 -7.95 -6.40
CA PHE A 84 2.58 -9.23 -6.25
C PHE A 84 1.37 -9.18 -5.29
N ALA A 85 1.32 -8.20 -4.37
CA ALA A 85 0.21 -8.06 -3.45
C ALA A 85 -1.07 -7.57 -4.16
N LEU A 86 -0.92 -7.00 -5.36
CA LEU A 86 -2.01 -6.45 -6.17
C LEU A 86 -2.41 -7.38 -7.33
N GLU A 87 -1.74 -8.52 -7.50
CA GLU A 87 -2.14 -9.54 -8.47
C GLU A 87 -3.54 -10.09 -8.15
N ASP A 88 -4.34 -10.37 -9.20
CA ASP A 88 -5.71 -10.87 -9.12
C ASP A 88 -6.68 -10.00 -8.29
N THR A 89 -6.43 -8.68 -8.26
CA THR A 89 -7.32 -7.72 -7.60
C THR A 89 -8.27 -7.03 -8.57
N SER A 90 -9.48 -6.73 -8.09
CA SER A 90 -10.40 -5.80 -8.72
C SER A 90 -10.39 -4.47 -7.97
N VAL A 91 -10.37 -3.37 -8.72
CA VAL A 91 -10.25 -2.02 -8.17
C VAL A 91 -11.53 -1.24 -8.46
N THR A 92 -12.12 -0.67 -7.42
CA THR A 92 -13.20 0.33 -7.51
C THR A 92 -12.66 1.69 -7.05
N SER A 93 -13.47 2.74 -7.04
CA SER A 93 -13.01 4.04 -6.53
C SER A 93 -12.71 4.05 -5.03
N PHE A 94 -13.20 3.07 -4.26
CA PHE A 94 -13.21 3.10 -2.79
C PHE A 94 -12.65 1.83 -2.14
N ALA A 95 -12.32 0.81 -2.94
CA ALA A 95 -11.83 -0.47 -2.44
C ALA A 95 -11.01 -1.23 -3.49
N VAL A 96 -10.10 -2.06 -2.98
CA VAL A 96 -9.39 -3.11 -3.73
C VAL A 96 -9.78 -4.45 -3.14
N SER A 97 -10.24 -5.39 -3.96
CA SER A 97 -10.70 -6.71 -3.50
C SER A 97 -10.01 -7.83 -4.28
N ARG A 98 -9.77 -8.97 -3.64
CA ARG A 98 -9.29 -10.19 -4.32
C ARG A 98 -10.47 -11.10 -4.63
N SER A 99 -10.50 -11.73 -5.79
CA SER A 99 -11.58 -12.68 -6.14
C SER A 99 -11.67 -13.87 -5.17
N SER A 100 -10.57 -14.21 -4.50
CA SER A 100 -10.48 -15.30 -3.53
C SER A 100 -10.89 -14.92 -2.11
N SER A 101 -11.12 -13.63 -1.82
CA SER A 101 -11.50 -13.16 -0.48
C SER A 101 -12.90 -12.56 -0.49
N SER A 102 -13.63 -12.78 0.61
CA SER A 102 -14.94 -12.16 0.82
C SER A 102 -14.84 -10.71 1.31
N PHE A 103 -13.65 -10.26 1.70
CA PHE A 103 -13.40 -8.92 2.21
C PHE A 103 -12.40 -8.17 1.33
N PRO A 104 -12.52 -6.83 1.24
CA PRO A 104 -11.57 -6.03 0.48
C PRO A 104 -10.19 -6.08 1.13
N LEU A 105 -9.13 -6.08 0.30
CA LEU A 105 -7.76 -5.88 0.75
C LEU A 105 -7.57 -4.46 1.29
N LEU A 106 -8.06 -3.47 0.54
CA LEU A 106 -7.97 -2.05 0.88
C LEU A 106 -9.36 -1.43 0.91
N SER A 107 -9.63 -0.59 1.90
CA SER A 107 -10.87 0.18 2.02
C SER A 107 -10.60 1.63 2.39
N GLN A 108 -11.57 2.49 2.11
CA GLN A 108 -11.57 3.90 2.53
C GLN A 108 -12.49 4.09 3.74
N GLY A 109 -12.07 4.93 4.67
CA GLY A 109 -12.85 5.32 5.86
C GLY A 109 -12.15 6.42 6.64
N ASP A 110 -12.63 6.73 7.83
CA ASP A 110 -11.99 7.73 8.70
C ASP A 110 -10.94 7.09 9.60
N HIS A 111 -9.84 7.81 9.82
CA HIS A 111 -8.85 7.42 10.83
C HIS A 111 -9.49 7.45 12.22
N PRO A 112 -9.46 6.36 13.01
CA PRO A 112 -10.23 6.25 14.27
C PRO A 112 -9.94 7.36 15.29
N THR A 113 -8.70 7.83 15.35
CA THR A 113 -8.28 8.91 16.27
C THR A 113 -8.35 10.32 15.66
N LEU A 114 -8.08 10.49 14.37
CA LEU A 114 -7.94 11.80 13.73
C LEU A 114 -9.26 12.29 13.12
N GLY A 115 -10.19 11.37 12.83
CA GLY A 115 -11.46 11.70 12.17
C GLY A 115 -11.30 12.18 10.73
N THR A 116 -10.15 11.91 10.09
CA THR A 116 -9.83 12.34 8.72
C THR A 116 -9.91 11.18 7.73
N PRO A 117 -10.30 11.41 6.47
CA PRO A 117 -10.32 10.36 5.44
C PRO A 117 -8.95 9.69 5.28
N CYS A 118 -8.95 8.37 5.26
CA CYS A 118 -7.77 7.51 5.13
C CYS A 118 -8.10 6.25 4.34
N TRP A 119 -7.04 5.67 3.76
CA TRP A 119 -7.04 4.30 3.30
C TRP A 119 -6.57 3.38 4.42
N TYR A 120 -7.08 2.15 4.47
CA TYR A 120 -6.59 1.15 5.41
C TYR A 120 -6.63 -0.24 4.81
N LEU A 121 -5.66 -1.06 5.19
CA LEU A 121 -5.71 -2.49 4.91
C LEU A 121 -6.75 -3.12 5.82
N HIS A 122 -7.69 -3.86 5.25
CA HIS A 122 -8.77 -4.42 6.02
C HIS A 122 -8.23 -5.51 6.97
N PRO A 123 -8.46 -5.41 8.29
CA PRO A 123 -7.79 -6.28 9.25
C PRO A 123 -8.43 -7.67 9.39
N CYS A 124 -9.52 -8.01 8.69
CA CYS A 124 -10.28 -9.23 8.96
C CYS A 124 -9.50 -10.54 8.82
N GLU A 125 -8.57 -10.62 7.87
CA GLU A 125 -7.74 -11.81 7.65
C GLU A 125 -6.45 -11.78 8.48
N THR A 126 -6.09 -10.62 9.04
CA THR A 126 -4.86 -10.43 9.80
C THR A 126 -4.79 -11.31 11.06
N PRO A 127 -5.85 -11.44 11.90
CA PRO A 127 -5.82 -12.34 13.05
C PRO A 127 -5.60 -13.81 12.68
N ALA A 128 -6.13 -14.25 11.53
CA ALA A 128 -5.93 -15.61 11.04
C ALA A 128 -4.46 -15.82 10.63
N ALA A 129 -3.92 -14.92 9.81
CA ALA A 129 -2.53 -14.97 9.35
C ALA A 129 -1.52 -14.92 10.52
N VAL A 130 -1.71 -13.99 11.47
CA VAL A 130 -0.83 -13.87 12.64
C VAL A 130 -0.87 -15.15 13.49
N ARG A 131 -2.06 -15.71 13.73
CA ARG A 131 -2.20 -16.95 14.52
C ARG A 131 -1.55 -18.15 13.84
N GLU A 132 -1.70 -18.27 12.52
CA GLU A 132 -1.07 -19.35 11.76
C GLU A 132 0.46 -19.31 11.91
N LEU A 133 1.05 -18.12 11.82
CA LEU A 133 2.49 -17.91 11.98
C LEU A 133 2.96 -18.07 13.43
N MET A 134 2.07 -17.87 14.41
CA MET A 134 2.34 -18.09 15.83
C MET A 134 2.17 -19.56 16.26
N ALA A 135 1.52 -20.41 15.46
CA ALA A 135 1.11 -21.76 15.86
C ALA A 135 2.28 -22.68 16.27
N GLU A 136 3.48 -22.48 15.72
CA GLU A 136 4.68 -23.23 16.09
C GLU A 136 5.30 -22.76 17.42
N ILE A 137 4.96 -21.55 17.87
CA ILE A 137 5.54 -20.86 19.04
C ILE A 137 4.61 -20.98 20.25
N GLU A 138 3.30 -21.08 20.03
CA GLU A 138 2.25 -21.08 21.06
C GLU A 138 1.96 -22.45 21.70
N ALA A 139 2.73 -23.49 21.41
CA ALA A 139 2.56 -24.81 22.02
C ALA A 139 2.73 -24.75 23.56
N GLY A 140 1.64 -24.47 24.28
CA GLY A 140 1.57 -24.40 25.74
C GLY A 140 1.40 -23.01 26.36
N VAL A 141 1.09 -21.97 25.58
CA VAL A 141 0.88 -20.60 26.12
C VAL A 141 -0.59 -20.36 26.47
N ASN A 142 -0.86 -19.82 27.67
CA ASN A 142 -2.20 -19.39 28.08
C ASN A 142 -2.52 -18.01 27.46
N PRO A 143 -3.61 -17.86 26.69
CA PRO A 143 -4.00 -16.59 26.07
C PRO A 143 -4.32 -15.46 27.06
N GLU A 144 -4.56 -15.76 28.34
CA GLU A 144 -4.95 -14.75 29.35
C GLU A 144 -3.77 -14.03 30.01
N GLU A 145 -2.53 -14.48 29.81
CA GLU A 145 -1.32 -13.88 30.39
C GLU A 145 -0.25 -13.64 29.33
N TRP A 146 -0.46 -12.63 28.49
CA TRP A 146 0.55 -12.23 27.51
C TRP A 146 1.67 -11.43 28.17
N THR A 147 2.88 -11.95 28.07
CA THR A 147 4.13 -11.26 28.42
C THR A 147 4.44 -10.17 27.40
N GLU A 148 5.25 -9.18 27.80
CA GLU A 148 5.74 -8.14 26.89
C GLU A 148 6.48 -8.74 25.69
N GLU A 149 7.25 -9.81 25.91
CA GLU A 149 7.96 -10.53 24.87
C GLU A 149 7.03 -11.19 23.85
N GLN A 150 5.86 -11.67 24.29
CA GLN A 150 4.85 -12.23 23.39
C GLN A 150 4.15 -11.13 22.59
N LEU A 151 3.83 -10.00 23.24
CA LEU A 151 3.26 -8.83 22.56
C LEU A 151 4.19 -8.29 21.46
N LEU A 152 5.49 -8.18 21.75
CA LEU A 152 6.49 -7.76 20.76
C LEU A 152 6.61 -8.75 19.60
N ARG A 153 6.59 -10.06 19.86
CA ARG A 153 6.60 -11.08 18.79
C ARG A 153 5.38 -11.01 17.90
N ILE A 154 4.20 -10.79 18.49
CA ILE A 154 2.96 -10.62 17.72
C ILE A 154 3.06 -9.37 16.84
N LEU A 155 3.65 -8.29 17.36
CA LEU A 155 3.90 -7.09 16.57
C LEU A 155 4.90 -7.36 15.42
N ASP A 156 5.97 -8.11 15.65
CA ASP A 156 6.93 -8.51 14.61
C ASP A 156 6.27 -9.34 13.51
N ILE A 157 5.46 -10.33 13.89
CA ILE A 157 4.71 -11.17 12.96
C ILE A 157 3.67 -10.34 12.21
N TRP A 158 3.01 -9.40 12.89
CA TRP A 158 2.11 -8.47 12.25
C TRP A 158 2.82 -7.59 11.21
N PHE A 159 4.02 -7.08 11.52
CA PHE A 159 4.84 -6.36 10.53
C PHE A 159 5.27 -7.26 9.36
N MET A 160 5.52 -8.56 9.60
CA MET A 160 5.81 -9.52 8.53
C MET A 160 4.58 -9.72 7.62
N VAL A 161 3.39 -9.88 8.18
CA VAL A 161 2.13 -9.97 7.44
C VAL A 161 1.88 -8.69 6.65
N LEU A 162 1.99 -7.52 7.29
CA LEU A 162 1.88 -6.21 6.63
C LEU A 162 2.91 -6.07 5.50
N GLY A 163 4.14 -6.51 5.75
CA GLY A 163 5.27 -6.45 4.84
C GLY A 163 5.12 -7.34 3.60
N SER A 164 4.15 -8.27 3.58
CA SER A 164 3.77 -9.01 2.38
C SER A 164 3.03 -8.12 1.36
N ALA A 165 2.30 -7.10 1.83
CA ALA A 165 1.53 -6.21 0.98
C ALA A 165 2.18 -4.84 0.78
N VAL A 166 2.79 -4.31 1.83
CA VAL A 166 3.35 -2.95 1.89
C VAL A 166 4.88 -3.02 1.89
N ASP A 167 5.52 -2.11 1.17
CA ASP A 167 6.97 -1.96 1.22
C ASP A 167 7.38 -1.22 2.49
N ILE A 168 7.67 -2.01 3.53
CA ILE A 168 8.10 -1.57 4.86
C ILE A 168 9.63 -1.42 5.00
N ARG A 169 10.42 -1.55 3.92
CA ARG A 169 11.91 -1.56 3.95
C ARG A 169 12.56 -0.23 4.40
N SER A 170 11.78 0.68 4.96
CA SER A 170 12.26 1.94 5.54
C SER A 170 11.45 2.36 6.79
N LEU A 171 10.77 1.43 7.47
CA LEU A 171 10.20 1.68 8.80
C LEU A 171 11.30 1.60 9.87
#